data_AF-A0A6B3HX46-F1
#
_entry.id   AF-A0A6B3HX46-F1
#
_cell.length_a   1.000
_cell.length_b   1.000
_cell.length_c   1.000
_cell.angle_alpha   90.00
_cell.angle_beta   90.00
_cell.angle_gamma   90.00
#
_symmetry.space_group_name_H-M   'P 1'
#
loop_
_entity.id
_entity.type
_entity.pdbx_description
1 polymer ?
#
loop_
_entity_poly.entity_id
_entity_poly.type
_entity_poly.pdbx_seq_one_letter_code
_entity_poly.pdbx_strand_id
1 'polypeptide(L)'
;STRAAKPLDELLPVDKVTSGRPAMATGTYGDQFLVPGRELDDRQGFYVLNLLRTEGGKALPVVRGWLPGTASGARVPAAPQGV
;
A
#
# COMPACT_ATOMS: atom_id res chain seq x y z
N SER A 1 -1.52 23.97 -5.02
CA SER A 1 -2.72 23.71 -4.20
C SER A 1 -3.00 22.23 -4.21
N THR A 2 -3.03 21.58 -3.05
CA THR A 2 -3.31 20.15 -2.94
C THR A 2 -4.81 19.95 -3.08
N ARG A 3 -5.26 19.11 -4.03
CA ARG A 3 -6.69 18.79 -4.19
C ARG A 3 -7.17 18.00 -2.97
N ALA A 4 -8.42 18.19 -2.56
CA ALA A 4 -9.03 17.36 -1.52
C ALA A 4 -9.11 15.90 -1.98
N ALA A 5 -8.88 14.97 -1.03
CA ALA A 5 -9.08 13.56 -1.27
C ALA A 5 -10.57 13.25 -1.50
N LYS A 6 -10.83 12.27 -2.36
CA LYS A 6 -12.17 11.80 -2.72
C LYS A 6 -12.29 10.30 -2.49
N PRO A 7 -13.49 9.75 -2.21
CA PRO A 7 -13.71 8.31 -2.17
C PRO A 7 -13.12 7.61 -3.41
N LEU A 8 -12.47 6.46 -3.22
CA LEU A 8 -11.78 5.74 -4.30
C LEU A 8 -12.72 5.40 -5.47
N ASP A 9 -13.94 5.00 -5.19
CA ASP A 9 -14.97 4.65 -6.17
C ASP A 9 -15.37 5.82 -7.08
N GLU A 10 -15.35 7.06 -6.59
CA GLU A 10 -15.54 8.27 -7.42
C GLU A 10 -14.39 8.52 -8.40
N LEU A 11 -13.24 7.87 -8.23
CA LEU A 11 -12.03 8.08 -9.03
C LEU A 11 -11.71 6.90 -9.96
N LEU A 12 -12.55 5.87 -9.97
CA LEU A 12 -12.39 4.68 -10.80
C LEU A 12 -13.44 4.63 -11.93
N PRO A 13 -13.09 4.07 -13.11
CA PRO A 13 -11.74 3.66 -13.52
C PRO A 13 -10.81 4.87 -13.65
N VAL A 14 -9.51 4.65 -13.51
CA VAL A 14 -8.53 5.73 -13.65
C VAL A 14 -8.48 6.19 -15.11
N ASP A 15 -8.55 7.51 -15.32
CA ASP A 15 -8.41 8.16 -16.62
C ASP A 15 -7.45 9.37 -16.53
N LYS A 16 -7.35 10.14 -17.62
CA LYS A 16 -6.48 11.33 -17.66
C LYS A 16 -6.90 12.42 -16.66
N VAL A 17 -8.16 12.48 -16.28
CA VAL A 17 -8.71 13.46 -15.33
C VAL A 17 -8.51 13.01 -13.88
N THR A 18 -8.65 11.71 -13.61
CA THR A 18 -8.56 11.13 -12.27
C THR A 18 -7.15 10.72 -11.87
N SER A 19 -6.25 10.53 -12.83
CA SER A 19 -4.83 10.26 -12.56
C SER A 19 -4.19 11.34 -11.68
N GLY A 20 -3.46 10.89 -10.65
CA GLY A 20 -2.80 11.77 -9.67
C GLY A 20 -3.75 12.47 -8.68
N ARG A 21 -5.07 12.24 -8.74
CA ARG A 21 -6.00 12.78 -7.74
C ARG A 21 -5.85 12.02 -6.42
N PRO A 22 -5.78 12.72 -5.26
CA PRO A 22 -5.77 12.06 -3.97
C PRO A 22 -7.06 11.28 -3.72
N ALA A 23 -6.92 10.05 -3.23
CA ALA A 23 -8.03 9.15 -2.94
C ALA A 23 -8.09 8.87 -1.43
N MET A 24 -9.30 8.62 -0.92
CA MET A 24 -9.59 8.11 0.41
C MET A 24 -10.21 6.72 0.28
N ALA A 25 -9.73 5.78 1.08
CA ALA A 25 -10.24 4.42 1.16
C ALA A 25 -10.13 3.90 2.59
N THR A 26 -11.13 3.13 2.98
CA THR A 26 -11.17 2.37 4.24
C THR A 26 -11.28 0.89 3.89
N GLY A 27 -10.74 0.03 4.74
CA GLY A 27 -10.78 -1.40 4.50
C GLY A 27 -9.98 -2.18 5.53
N THR A 28 -9.95 -3.49 5.37
CA THR A 28 -9.19 -4.39 6.25
C THR A 28 -7.92 -4.84 5.54
N TYR A 29 -6.81 -4.87 6.27
CA TYR A 29 -5.57 -5.46 5.76
C TYR A 29 -5.73 -6.97 5.59
N GLY A 30 -5.50 -7.45 4.37
CA GLY A 30 -5.41 -8.87 4.03
C GLY A 30 -3.96 -9.31 3.86
N ASP A 31 -3.73 -10.10 2.82
CA ASP A 31 -2.47 -10.77 2.51
C ASP A 31 -1.25 -9.87 2.65
N GLN A 32 -0.18 -10.42 3.25
CA GLN A 32 1.11 -9.78 3.43
C GLN A 32 2.14 -10.33 2.45
N PHE A 33 2.93 -9.45 1.87
CA PHE A 33 4.00 -9.75 0.94
C PHE A 33 5.29 -9.02 1.36
N LEU A 34 6.42 -9.67 1.11
CA LEU A 34 7.72 -9.02 1.17
C LEU A 34 8.19 -8.76 -0.26
N VAL A 35 8.63 -7.54 -0.53
CA VAL A 35 9.07 -7.13 -1.87
C VAL A 35 10.58 -6.89 -1.85
N PRO A 36 11.41 -7.85 -2.28
CA PRO A 36 12.86 -7.77 -2.22
C PRO A 36 13.46 -6.74 -3.19
N GLY A 37 14.77 -6.47 -3.02
CA GLY A 37 15.55 -5.66 -3.97
C GLY A 37 15.18 -4.18 -3.91
N ARG A 38 14.94 -3.65 -2.71
CA ARG A 38 14.58 -2.25 -2.48
C ARG A 38 15.73 -1.52 -1.81
N GLU A 39 16.16 -0.42 -2.39
CA GLU A 39 17.23 0.40 -1.86
C GLU A 39 16.66 1.63 -1.12
N LEU A 40 17.26 1.97 0.02
CA LEU A 40 16.97 3.20 0.77
C LEU A 40 18.26 3.67 1.45
N ASP A 41 18.68 4.89 1.13
CA ASP A 41 19.91 5.51 1.63
C ASP A 41 21.14 4.60 1.43
N ASP A 42 21.37 4.16 0.19
CA ASP A 42 22.43 3.24 -0.25
C ASP A 42 22.42 1.85 0.44
N ARG A 43 21.35 1.50 1.16
CA ARG A 43 21.19 0.19 1.81
C ARG A 43 20.20 -0.69 1.07
N GLN A 44 20.56 -1.95 0.91
CA GLN A 44 19.67 -2.98 0.40
C GLN A 44 18.67 -3.44 1.45
N GLY A 45 17.45 -3.69 1.01
CA GLY A 45 16.33 -4.09 1.85
C GLY A 45 15.12 -4.55 1.05
N PHE A 46 13.97 -4.53 1.71
CA PHE A 46 12.71 -4.97 1.14
C PHE A 46 11.55 -4.18 1.73
N TYR A 47 10.44 -4.08 0.99
CA TYR A 47 9.22 -3.51 1.53
C TYR A 47 8.37 -4.58 2.22
N VAL A 48 7.69 -4.18 3.29
CA VAL A 48 6.54 -4.90 3.85
C VAL A 48 5.28 -4.31 3.20
N LEU A 49 4.54 -5.14 2.47
CA LEU A 49 3.34 -4.75 1.74
C LEU A 49 2.16 -5.57 2.20
N ASN A 50 1.00 -4.93 2.40
CA ASN A 50 -0.27 -5.65 2.54
C ASN A 50 -1.31 -5.14 1.56
N LEU A 51 -2.25 -6.00 1.20
CA LEU A 51 -3.43 -5.58 0.46
C LEU A 51 -4.45 -4.99 1.42
N LEU A 52 -4.91 -3.77 1.17
CA LEU A 52 -6.09 -3.21 1.81
C LEU A 52 -7.32 -3.62 1.00
N ARG A 53 -8.16 -4.49 1.54
CA ARG A 53 -9.42 -4.93 0.91
C ARG A 53 -10.51 -3.93 1.28
N THR A 54 -11.04 -3.22 0.28
CA THR A 54 -12.11 -2.24 0.47
C THR A 54 -13.47 -2.92 0.35
N GLU A 55 -14.50 -2.31 0.95
CA GLU A 55 -15.89 -2.80 0.85
C GLU A 55 -16.39 -2.86 -0.60
N GLY A 56 -15.92 -1.94 -1.46
CA GLY A 56 -16.22 -1.91 -2.91
C GLY A 56 -15.53 -3.01 -3.74
N GLY A 57 -14.99 -4.05 -3.08
CA GLY A 57 -14.34 -5.21 -3.70
C GLY A 57 -12.99 -4.90 -4.37
N LYS A 58 -12.44 -3.70 -4.17
CA LYS A 58 -11.12 -3.34 -4.69
C LYS A 58 -10.05 -3.71 -3.66
N ALA A 59 -8.82 -3.87 -4.14
CA ALA A 59 -7.67 -4.12 -3.30
C ALA A 59 -6.58 -3.12 -3.62
N LEU A 60 -6.06 -2.42 -2.61
CA LEU A 60 -4.97 -1.47 -2.77
C LEU A 60 -3.69 -2.06 -2.16
N PRO A 61 -2.57 -2.10 -2.90
CA PRO A 61 -1.28 -2.40 -2.29
C PRO A 61 -0.85 -1.24 -1.38
N VAL A 62 -0.61 -1.53 -0.10
CA VAL A 62 -0.13 -0.56 0.88
C VAL A 62 1.27 -0.97 1.32
N VAL A 63 2.26 -0.14 0.98
CA VAL A 63 3.62 -0.26 1.51
C VAL A 63 3.62 0.28 2.95
N ARG A 64 3.80 -0.59 3.93
CA ARG A 64 3.81 -0.20 5.36
C ARG A 64 5.18 0.22 5.88
N GLY A 65 6.23 -0.05 5.11
CA GLY A 65 7.58 0.34 5.47
C GLY A 65 8.64 -0.45 4.73
N TRP A 66 9.89 -0.07 4.98
CA TRP A 66 11.09 -0.70 4.46
C TRP A 66 11.89 -1.30 5.62
N LEU A 67 12.50 -2.46 5.40
CA LEU A 67 13.42 -3.11 6.33
C LEU A 67 14.73 -3.45 5.62
N PRO A 68 15.88 -3.29 6.29
CA PRO A 68 17.18 -3.63 5.70
C PRO A 68 17.38 -5.15 5.57
N GLY A 69 18.23 -5.56 4.64
CA GLY A 69 18.65 -6.95 4.47
C GLY A 69 17.82 -7.75 3.47
N THR A 70 17.74 -9.08 3.68
CA THR A 70 17.02 -9.98 2.77
C THR A 70 15.62 -10.31 3.31
N ALA A 71 14.65 -10.44 2.41
CA ALA A 71 13.27 -10.77 2.79
C ALA A 71 13.10 -12.23 3.28
N SER A 72 13.95 -13.15 2.82
CA SER A 72 13.81 -14.57 3.10
C SER A 72 13.99 -14.85 4.60
N GLY A 73 12.96 -15.40 5.24
CA GLY A 73 12.97 -15.69 6.68
C GLY A 73 12.90 -14.46 7.59
N ALA A 74 12.70 -13.27 7.04
CA ALA A 74 12.63 -12.05 7.82
C ALA A 74 11.37 -12.04 8.71
N ARG A 75 11.56 -11.68 9.99
CA ARG A 75 10.45 -11.36 10.89
C ARG A 75 10.02 -9.92 10.63
N VAL A 76 8.74 -9.70 10.37
CA VAL A 76 8.19 -8.36 10.09
C VAL A 76 7.00 -8.06 11.00
N PRO A 77 6.70 -6.76 11.25
CA PRO A 77 5.52 -6.38 12.02
C PRO A 77 4.23 -6.89 11.37
N ALA A 78 3.33 -7.44 12.21
CA ALA A 78 2.00 -7.84 11.78
C ALA A 78 1.18 -6.65 11.26
N ALA A 79 0.14 -6.94 10.48
CA ALA A 79 -0.78 -5.91 10.03
C ALA A 79 -1.59 -5.34 11.20
N PRO A 80 -1.92 -4.03 11.16
CA PRO A 80 -2.99 -3.50 11.98
C PRO A 80 -4.27 -4.31 11.77
N GLN A 81 -5.00 -4.54 12.87
CA GLN A 81 -6.28 -5.24 12.85
C GLN A 81 -7.42 -4.21 12.82
N GLY A 82 -8.56 -4.61 12.24
CA GLY A 82 -9.76 -3.76 12.14
C GLY A 82 -9.94 -3.11 10.78
N VAL A 83 -10.87 -2.14 10.76
CA VAL A 83 -11.21 -1.26 9.62
C VAL A 83 -10.78 0.16 9.89
#